data_AF-A0ABD5QE18-F1
#
_entry.id   AF-A0ABD5QE18-F1
#
_cell.length_a   1.000
_cell.length_b   1.000
_cell.length_c   1.000
_cell.angle_alpha   90.00
_cell.angle_beta   90.00
_cell.angle_gamma   90.00
#
_symmetry.space_group_name_H-M   'P 1'
#
loop_
_entity.id
_entity.type
_entity.pdbx_description
1 polymer ?
#
loop_
_entity_poly.entity_id
_entity_poly.type
_entity_poly.pdbx_seq_one_letter_code
_entity_poly.pdbx_strand_id
1 'polypeptide(L)'
;MGEEVKSGDQVEIAYESTRSGNVVSRTGTVVQTPDGNERSVLFVETDENQLTGVTAEYAFSVSTGGNDADAEDDSTVQRTVSLGPLASVTKR
;
A
#
# COMPACT_ATOMS: atom_id res chain seq x y z
N MET A 1 16.39 -3.56 16.66
CA MET A 1 16.67 -3.53 15.21
C MET A 1 15.54 -4.29 14.56
N GLY A 2 14.57 -3.57 13.98
CA GLY A 2 13.44 -4.19 13.29
C GLY A 2 13.94 -4.83 12.00
N GLU A 3 13.45 -6.01 11.67
CA GLU A 3 13.81 -6.69 10.42
C GLU A 3 13.60 -5.76 9.22
N GLU A 4 14.63 -5.65 8.38
CA GLU A 4 14.50 -5.00 7.07
C GLU A 4 13.47 -5.78 6.25
N VAL A 5 12.33 -5.15 6.01
CA VAL A 5 11.28 -5.66 5.12
C VAL A 5 11.85 -5.71 3.71
N LYS A 6 11.78 -6.87 3.04
CA LYS A 6 12.26 -7.07 1.67
C LYS A 6 11.10 -7.30 0.71
N SER A 7 11.31 -7.04 -0.58
CA SER A 7 10.38 -7.48 -1.62
C SER A 7 10.19 -8.99 -1.54
N GLY A 8 8.94 -9.45 -1.53
CA GLY A 8 8.52 -10.83 -1.34
C GLY A 8 8.19 -11.21 0.11
N ASP A 9 8.49 -10.37 1.11
CA ASP A 9 8.08 -10.64 2.49
C ASP A 9 6.57 -10.42 2.67
N GLN A 10 5.95 -11.24 3.53
CA GLN A 10 4.58 -11.02 3.96
C GLN A 10 4.57 -10.07 5.15
N VAL A 11 3.77 -9.01 5.05
CA VAL A 11 3.62 -8.00 6.09
C VAL A 11 2.16 -7.75 6.40
N GLU A 12 1.89 -7.41 7.64
CA GLU A 12 0.60 -6.96 8.14
C GLU A 12 0.67 -5.45 8.38
N ILE A 13 -0.15 -4.69 7.66
CA ILE A 13 -0.26 -3.23 7.72
C ILE A 13 -1.50 -2.90 8.53
N ALA A 14 -1.32 -2.25 9.68
CA ALA A 14 -2.40 -1.68 10.46
C ALA A 14 -2.46 -0.16 10.24
N TYR A 15 -3.63 0.37 9.89
CA TYR A 15 -3.87 1.80 9.73
C TYR A 15 -5.22 2.18 10.34
N GLU A 16 -5.36 3.42 10.78
CA GLU A 16 -6.65 3.94 11.22
C GLU A 16 -7.46 4.37 10.01
N SER A 17 -8.58 3.71 9.75
CA SER A 17 -9.42 4.05 8.60
C SER A 17 -10.06 5.42 8.80
N THR A 18 -9.75 6.39 7.94
CA THR A 18 -10.40 7.72 7.96
C THR A 18 -11.92 7.64 7.71
N ARG A 19 -12.39 6.56 7.06
CA ARG A 19 -13.80 6.36 6.74
C ARG A 19 -14.62 5.84 7.93
N SER A 20 -14.02 4.96 8.73
CA SER A 20 -14.69 4.28 9.84
C SER A 20 -14.19 4.70 11.22
N GLY A 21 -13.07 5.41 11.33
CA GLY A 21 -12.41 5.78 12.59
C GLY A 21 -11.87 4.59 13.39
N ASN A 22 -11.75 3.42 12.77
CA ASN A 22 -11.31 2.18 13.42
C ASN A 22 -9.97 1.73 12.84
N VAL A 23 -9.16 1.03 13.65
CA VAL A 23 -7.92 0.42 13.18
C VAL A 23 -8.25 -0.79 12.31
N VAL A 24 -7.79 -0.77 11.08
CA VAL A 24 -7.94 -1.83 10.08
C VAL A 24 -6.56 -2.42 9.81
N SER A 25 -6.43 -3.74 9.94
CA SER A 25 -5.22 -4.48 9.59
C SER A 25 -5.43 -5.24 8.27
N ARG A 26 -4.47 -5.12 7.35
CA ARG A 26 -4.44 -5.84 6.09
C ARG A 26 -3.12 -6.57 5.93
N THR A 27 -3.19 -7.84 5.57
CA THR A 27 -2.00 -8.63 5.23
C THR A 27 -1.77 -8.58 3.73
N GLY A 28 -0.51 -8.47 3.34
CA GLY A 28 -0.11 -8.50 1.95
C GLY A 28 1.36 -8.83 1.77
N THR A 29 1.74 -9.01 0.52
CA THR A 29 3.11 -9.31 0.10
C THR A 29 3.76 -8.03 -0.38
N VAL A 30 4.97 -7.76 0.10
CA VAL A 30 5.74 -6.59 -0.32
C VAL A 30 6.16 -6.78 -1.76
N VAL A 31 5.76 -5.87 -2.64
CA VAL A 31 6.16 -5.90 -4.05
C VAL A 31 7.32 -4.96 -4.32
N GLN A 32 7.43 -3.89 -3.53
CA GLN A 32 8.51 -2.93 -3.66
C GLN A 32 8.85 -2.31 -2.32
N THR A 33 10.14 -2.33 -2.00
CA THR A 33 10.73 -1.68 -0.84
C THR A 33 11.34 -0.33 -1.22
N PRO A 34 11.45 0.61 -0.27
CA PRO A 34 12.18 1.85 -0.53
C PRO A 34 13.68 1.58 -0.69
N ASP A 35 14.21 1.69 -1.91
CA ASP A 35 15.63 1.46 -2.27
C ASP A 35 16.58 2.60 -1.82
N GLY A 36 16.38 3.15 -0.62
CA GLY A 36 17.31 4.12 -0.02
C GLY A 36 17.38 5.49 -0.70
N ASN A 37 16.59 5.74 -1.74
CA ASN A 37 16.40 7.06 -2.34
C ASN A 37 15.12 7.68 -1.78
N GLU A 38 15.23 8.91 -1.26
CA GLU A 38 14.27 9.96 -0.82
C GLU A 38 12.76 9.66 -0.62
N ARG A 39 12.18 8.67 -1.31
CA ARG A 39 10.81 8.18 -1.14
C ARG A 39 10.79 6.91 -0.29
N SER A 40 10.56 7.08 1.01
CA SER A 40 10.34 6.00 1.99
C SER A 40 8.92 5.43 1.90
N VAL A 41 8.54 4.90 0.74
CA VAL A 41 7.23 4.27 0.53
C VAL A 41 7.42 2.78 0.28
N LEU A 42 6.74 1.97 1.09
CA LEU A 42 6.62 0.53 0.95
C LEU A 42 5.36 0.21 0.14
N PHE A 43 5.48 -0.56 -0.94
CA PHE A 43 4.31 -1.05 -1.67
C PHE A 43 4.06 -2.50 -1.33
N VAL A 44 2.82 -2.77 -0.93
CA VAL A 44 2.36 -4.09 -0.49
C VAL A 44 1.12 -4.45 -1.27
N GLU A 45 1.18 -5.56 -1.98
CA GLU A 45 0.02 -6.16 -2.65
C GLU A 45 -0.75 -6.98 -1.63
N THR A 46 -1.95 -6.52 -1.31
CA THR A 46 -2.85 -7.21 -0.37
C THR A 46 -3.60 -8.35 -1.07
N ASP A 47 -4.12 -9.30 -0.29
CA ASP A 47 -4.83 -10.50 -0.78
C ASP A 47 -6.03 -10.17 -1.70
N GLU A 48 -6.61 -8.97 -1.57
CA GLU A 48 -7.67 -8.46 -2.45
C GLU A 48 -7.16 -7.98 -3.82
N ASN A 49 -5.93 -8.33 -4.20
CA ASN A 49 -5.23 -7.85 -5.40
C ASN A 49 -5.18 -6.32 -5.46
N GLN A 50 -5.11 -5.68 -4.29
CA GLN A 50 -5.04 -4.24 -4.14
C GLN A 50 -3.64 -3.84 -3.69
N LEU A 51 -3.01 -2.97 -4.47
CA LEU A 51 -1.72 -2.40 -4.14
C LEU A 51 -1.90 -1.33 -3.05
N THR A 52 -1.17 -1.44 -1.96
CA THR A 52 -1.21 -0.49 -0.83
C THR A 52 0.16 0.13 -0.65
N GLY A 53 0.24 1.44 -0.79
CA GLY A 53 1.41 2.23 -0.44
C GLY A 53 1.39 2.59 1.04
N VAL A 54 2.50 2.36 1.72
CA VAL A 54 2.68 2.61 3.14
C VAL A 54 3.88 3.51 3.33
N THR A 55 3.67 4.66 3.97
CA THR A 55 4.74 5.58 4.37
C THR A 55 4.98 5.45 5.86
N ALA A 56 5.97 6.17 6.40
CA ALA A 56 6.19 6.23 7.85
C ALA A 56 5.00 6.81 8.64
N GLU A 57 4.11 7.58 7.99
CA GLU A 57 3.04 8.34 8.66
C GLU A 57 1.63 7.89 8.27
N TYR A 58 1.44 7.37 7.05
CA TYR A 58 0.11 7.04 6.53
C TYR A 58 0.13 5.90 5.52
N ALA A 59 -1.03 5.25 5.36
CA ALA A 59 -1.28 4.24 4.35
C ALA A 59 -2.27 4.78 3.30
N PHE A 60 -2.07 4.36 2.06
CA PHE A 60 -2.95 4.68 0.94
C PHE A 60 -3.08 3.48 0.00
N SER A 61 -4.28 3.24 -0.53
CA SER A 61 -4.47 2.23 -1.55
C SER A 61 -4.23 2.83 -2.92
N VAL A 62 -3.47 2.13 -3.75
CA VAL A 62 -3.28 2.39 -5.16
C VAL A 62 -4.19 1.43 -5.92
N SER A 63 -5.20 1.96 -6.59
CA SER A 63 -5.97 1.19 -7.55
C SER A 63 -5.45 1.51 -8.94
N THR A 64 -4.83 0.50 -9.58
CA THR A 64 -4.68 0.47 -11.03
C THR A 64 -6.06 0.19 -11.61
N GLY A 65 -6.78 1.25 -11.96
CA GLY A 65 -8.04 1.10 -12.69
C GLY A 65 -7.73 0.48 -14.04
N GLY A 66 -7.90 -0.84 -14.17
CA GLY A 66 -8.10 -1.46 -15.47
C GLY A 66 -9.44 -0.96 -16.00
N ASN A 67 -9.41 0.13 -16.77
CA ASN A 67 -10.58 0.56 -17.51
C ASN A 67 -10.74 -0.40 -18.68
N ASP A 68 -11.44 -1.51 -18.43
CA ASP A 68 -12.04 -2.29 -19.50
C ASP A 68 -13.00 -1.37 -20.26
N ALA A 69 -12.85 -1.39 -21.59
CA ALA A 69 -13.58 -0.64 -22.62
C ALA A 69 -13.18 0.84 -22.84
N ASP A 70 -12.56 1.05 -24.00
CA ASP A 70 -12.80 2.19 -24.89
C ASP A 70 -12.25 3.55 -24.44
N ALA A 71 -10.93 3.74 -24.52
CA ALA A 71 -10.34 5.05 -24.73
C ALA A 71 -8.92 4.90 -25.30
N GLU A 72 -8.70 5.41 -26.50
CA GLU A 72 -7.39 5.58 -27.14
C GLU A 72 -6.56 6.69 -26.45
N ASP A 73 -6.44 6.67 -25.13
CA ASP A 73 -5.70 7.65 -24.35
C ASP A 73 -4.89 6.93 -23.26
N ASP A 74 -3.57 6.86 -23.47
CA ASP A 74 -2.53 6.13 -22.74
C ASP A 74 -2.28 6.65 -21.31
N SER A 75 -3.33 7.10 -20.62
CA SER A 75 -3.25 7.68 -19.29
C SER A 75 -3.67 6.64 -18.27
N THR A 76 -2.74 5.80 -17.81
CA THR A 76 -2.97 4.88 -16.67
C THR A 76 -3.33 5.71 -15.44
N VAL A 77 -4.62 5.90 -15.17
CA VAL A 77 -5.09 6.69 -14.02
C VAL A 77 -4.80 5.91 -12.75
N GLN A 78 -3.66 6.20 -12.12
CA GLN A 78 -3.33 5.70 -10.79
C GLN A 78 -4.17 6.48 -9.77
N ARG A 79 -5.28 5.90 -9.30
CA ARG A 79 -6.06 6.49 -8.21
C ARG A 79 -5.44 6.10 -6.88
N THR A 80 -4.91 7.08 -6.15
CA THR A 80 -4.46 6.92 -4.76
C THR A 80 -5.58 7.36 -3.83
N VAL A 81 -6.03 6.46 -2.96
CA VAL A 81 -7.02 6.75 -1.93
C VAL A 81 -6.33 6.68 -0.58
N SER A 82 -6.38 7.78 0.18
CA SER A 82 -5.86 7.80 1.55
C SER A 82 -6.68 6.86 2.43
N LEU A 83 -6.03 5.86 3.01
CA LEU A 83 -6.67 4.92 3.93
C LEU A 83 -6.71 5.53 5.33
N GLY A 84 -5.60 6.16 5.72
CA GLY A 84 -5.46 6.96 6.93
C GLY A 84 -4.08 6.84 7.58
N PRO A 85 -3.92 7.35 8.81
CA PRO A 85 -2.62 7.32 9.48
C PRO A 85 -2.20 5.87 9.75
N LEU A 86 -0.90 5.62 9.58
CA LEU A 86 -0.32 4.31 9.81
C LEU A 86 -0.28 4.06 11.31
N ALA A 87 -0.81 2.92 11.75
CA ALA A 87 -0.72 2.47 13.12
C ALA A 87 0.53 1.61 13.35
N SER A 88 0.75 0.60 12.50
CA SER A 88 1.94 -0.26 12.58
C SER A 88 2.13 -1.08 11.29
N VAL A 89 3.37 -1.53 11.06
CA VAL A 89 3.70 -2.55 10.05
C VAL A 89 4.47 -3.66 10.75
N THR A 90 3.94 -4.88 10.67
CA THR A 90 4.55 -6.06 11.32
C THR A 90 4.84 -7.12 10.27
N LYS A 91 6.07 -7.64 10.26
CA LYS A 91 6.43 -8.77 9.41
C LYS A 91 5.85 -10.08 9.98
N ARG A 92 5.30 -10.92 9.11
CA ARG A 92 4.71 -12.23 9.45
C ARG A 92 5.70 -13.37 9.30
#